data_AF-A0A970DN11-F1
#
_entry.id   AF-A0A970DN11-F1
#
_cell.length_a   1.000
_cell.length_b   1.000
_cell.length_c   1.000
_cell.angle_alpha   90.00
_cell.angle_beta   90.00
_cell.angle_gamma   90.00
#
_symmetry.space_group_name_H-M   'P 1'
#
loop_
_entity.id
_entity.type
_entity.pdbx_description
1 polymer ?
#
loop_
_entity_poly.entity_id
_entity_poly.type
_entity_poly.pdbx_seq_one_letter_code
_entity_poly.pdbx_strand_id
1 'polypeptide(L)' 'MKFIKWFIKSLFIAIILIFVVNFIGSFININVPLNIWNILIVTFLRVPGIILIIIILLI' A
#
# COMPACT_ATOMS: atom_id res chain seq x y z
N MET A 1 -18.92 -9.69 12.42
CA MET A 1 -18.16 -8.46 12.79
C MET A 1 -16.63 -8.62 12.83
N LYS A 2 -16.04 -9.80 13.07
CA LYS A 2 -14.57 -9.98 13.12
C LYS A 2 -13.87 -9.54 11.82
N PHE A 3 -14.46 -9.85 10.67
CA PHE A 3 -13.93 -9.46 9.36
C PHE A 3 -13.85 -7.95 9.16
N ILE A 4 -14.94 -7.21 9.47
CA ILE A 4 -14.97 -5.74 9.33
C ILE A 4 -13.91 -5.07 10.21
N LYS A 5 -13.76 -5.53 11.46
CA LYS A 5 -12.72 -5.01 12.37
C LYS A 5 -11.31 -5.29 11.83
N TRP A 6 -11.08 -6.47 11.26
CA TRP A 6 -9.81 -6.83 10.62
C TRP A 6 -9.54 -6.00 9.36
N PHE A 7 -10.57 -5.80 8.53
CA PHE A 7 -10.48 -5.03 7.29
C PHE A 7 -10.12 -3.58 7.57
N ILE A 8 -10.81 -2.91 8.50
CA ILE A 8 -10.52 -1.52 8.88
C ILE A 8 -9.08 -1.37 9.40
N LYS A 9 -8.61 -2.27 10.27
CA LYS A 9 -7.22 -2.25 10.74
C LYS A 9 -6.22 -2.42 9.60
N SER A 10 -6.49 -3.37 8.69
CA SER A 10 -5.61 -3.65 7.56
C SER A 10 -5.59 -2.51 6.54
N LEU A 11 -6.72 -1.84 6.35
CA LEU A 11 -6.85 -0.68 5.46
C LEU A 11 -6.11 0.53 6.01
N PHE A 12 -6.15 0.74 7.32
CA PHE A 12 -5.34 1.78 7.99
C PHE A 12 -3.84 1.52 7.83
N ILE A 13 -3.41 0.27 8.01
CA ILE A 13 -2.02 -0.15 7.77
C ILE A 13 -1.61 0.07 6.31
N ALA A 14 -2.50 -0.22 5.36
CA ALA A 14 -2.24 -0.02 3.95
C ALA A 14 -1.99 1.45 3.60
N ILE A 15 -2.84 2.35 4.11
CA ILE A 15 -2.68 3.80 3.91
C ILE A 15 -1.36 4.28 4.50
N ILE A 16 -1.03 3.86 5.73
CA ILE A 16 0.24 4.23 6.37
C ILE A 16 1.43 3.76 5.55
N LEU A 17 1.42 2.50 5.10
CA LEU A 17 2.52 1.95 4.31
C LEU A 17 2.69 2.67 2.98
N ILE A 18 1.61 2.94 2.24
CA ILE A 18 1.68 3.67 0.98
C ILE A 18 2.23 5.08 1.22
N PHE A 19 1.83 5.72 2.32
CA PHE A 19 2.33 7.04 2.69
C PHE A 19 3.84 7.02 3.00
N VAL A 20 4.29 6.07 3.80
CA VAL A 20 5.73 5.90 4.13
C VAL A 20 6.55 5.60 2.87
N VAL A 21 6.03 4.75 1.99
CA VAL A 21 6.67 4.41 0.71
C VAL A 21 6.74 5.60 -0.21
N ASN A 22 5.70 6.43 -0.30
CA ASN A 22 5.75 7.66 -1.09
C ASN A 22 6.70 8.70 -0.48
N PHE A 23 6.77 8.78 0.84
CA PHE A 23 7.72 9.65 1.52
C PHE A 23 9.17 9.26 1.21
N ILE A 24 9.52 7.97 1.33
CA ILE A 24 10.84 7.44 0.98
C ILE A 24 11.07 7.51 -0.54
N GLY A 25 10.04 7.17 -1.31
CA GLY A 25 10.03 7.14 -2.76
C GLY A 25 10.30 8.50 -3.38
N SER A 26 9.89 9.59 -2.72
CA SER A 26 10.22 10.96 -3.15
C SER A 26 11.73 11.23 -3.26
N PHE A 27 12.58 10.52 -2.52
CA PHE A 27 14.03 10.66 -2.60
C PHE A 27 14.66 9.89 -3.76
N ILE A 28 13.93 8.90 -4.31
CA ILE A 28 14.37 8.00 -5.39
C ILE A 28 13.46 8.07 -6.62
N ASN A 29 12.62 9.11 -6.70
CA ASN A 29 11.65 9.36 -7.77
C ASN A 29 10.63 8.23 -8.01
N ILE A 30 10.27 7.50 -6.95
CA ILE A 30 9.21 6.49 -6.95
C ILE A 30 7.96 7.08 -6.30
N ASN A 31 6.83 7.01 -7.00
CA ASN A 31 5.54 7.45 -6.48
C ASN A 31 4.48 6.38 -6.74
N VAL A 32 3.93 5.81 -5.67
CA VAL A 32 2.81 4.89 -5.67
C VAL A 32 1.49 5.67 -5.62
N PRO A 33 0.69 5.69 -6.70
CA PRO A 33 -0.57 6.42 -6.70
C PRO A 33 -1.57 5.82 -5.71
N LEU A 34 -2.24 6.70 -4.95
CA LEU A 34 -3.27 6.34 -3.97
C LEU A 34 -4.61 6.06 -4.68
N ASN A 35 -4.71 4.90 -5.32
CA ASN A 35 -5.90 4.45 -6.02
C ASN A 35 -6.60 3.32 -5.26
N ILE A 36 -7.92 3.14 -5.48
CA ILE A 36 -8.71 2.06 -4.84
C ILE A 36 -8.05 0.69 -5.00
N TRP A 37 -7.53 0.39 -6.19
CA TRP A 37 -6.91 -0.90 -6.50
C TRP A 37 -5.62 -1.13 -5.70
N ASN A 38 -4.75 -0.13 -5.66
CA ASN A 38 -3.48 -0.20 -4.91
C ASN A 38 -3.75 -0.35 -3.41
N ILE A 39 -4.72 0.40 -2.87
CA ILE A 39 -5.11 0.30 -1.47
C ILE A 39 -5.65 -1.10 -1.17
N LEU A 40 -6.48 -1.69 -2.03
CA LEU A 40 -7.00 -3.05 -1.83
C LEU A 40 -5.89 -4.09 -1.87
N ILE A 41 -5.00 -4.05 -2.87
CA ILE A 41 -3.86 -4.96 -2.99
C ILE A 41 -3.01 -4.92 -1.71
N VAL A 42 -2.69 -3.72 -1.23
CA VAL A 42 -1.92 -3.52 0.00
C VAL A 42 -2.72 -3.92 1.24
N THR A 43 -4.04 -3.74 1.26
CA THR A 43 -4.89 -4.14 2.39
C THR A 43 -4.90 -5.67 2.56
N PHE A 44 -4.95 -6.41 1.46
CA PHE A 44 -4.94 -7.89 1.49
C PHE A 44 -3.54 -8.47 1.69
N LEU A 45 -2.54 -7.93 0.99
CA LEU A 45 -1.18 -8.47 0.98
C LEU A 45 -0.23 -7.80 1.99
N ARG A 46 -0.60 -6.67 2.60
CA ARG A 46 0.23 -5.85 3.50
C ARG A 46 1.55 -5.45 2.82
N VAL A 47 2.67 -5.61 3.53
CA VAL A 47 4.03 -5.30 3.06
C VAL A 47 4.35 -5.95 1.69
N PRO A 48 4.08 -7.26 1.47
CA PRO A 48 4.21 -7.87 0.14
C PRO A 48 3.47 -7.13 -0.98
N GLY A 49 2.28 -6.58 -0.69
CA GLY A 49 1.47 -5.85 -1.67
C GLY A 49 2.13 -4.55 -2.15
N ILE A 50 2.78 -3.82 -1.25
CA ILE A 50 3.58 -2.63 -1.61
C ILE A 50 4.74 -3.02 -2.50
N ILE A 51 5.48 -4.07 -2.12
CA ILE A 51 6.67 -4.51 -2.86
C ILE A 51 6.26 -4.89 -4.28
N LEU A 52 5.14 -5.61 -4.44
CA LEU A 52 4.57 -5.94 -5.74
C LEU A 52 4.28 -4.68 -6.57
N ILE A 53 3.62 -3.68 -5.99
CA ILE A 53 3.28 -2.43 -6.69
C ILE A 53 4.54 -1.66 -7.08
N ILE A 54 5.55 -1.62 -6.22
CA ILE A 54 6.83 -0.97 -6.54
C ILE A 54 7.54 -1.68 -7.69
N ILE A 55 7.58 -3.02 -7.68
CA ILE A 55 8.18 -3.80 -8.77
C ILE A 55 7.45 -3.52 -10.09
N ILE A 56 6.11 -3.49 -10.06
CA ILE A 56 5.30 -3.17 -11.25
C ILE A 56 5.56 -1.75 -11.75
N LEU A 57 5.80 -0.79 -10.86
CA LEU A 57 6.13 0.60 -11.23
C LEU A 57 7.55 0.77 -11.80
N LEU A 58 8.47 -0.15 -11.49
CA LEU A 58 9.86 -0.10 -11.93
C LEU A 58 10.11 -0.84 -13.26
N ILE A 59 9.15 -1.64 -13.72
CA ILE A 59 9.16 -2.32 -15.03
C ILE A 59 8.54 -1.38 -16.07
#